data_AF-A0A4Q2T292-F1
#
_entry.id   AF-A0A4Q2T292-F1
#
_cell.length_a   1.000
_cell.length_b   1.000
_cell.length_c   1.000
_cell.angle_alpha   90.00
_cell.angle_beta   90.00
_cell.angle_gamma   90.00
#
_symmetry.space_group_name_H-M   'P 1'
#
loop_
_entity.id
_entity.type
_entity.pdbx_description
1 polymer ?
#
loop_
_entity_poly.entity_id
_entity_poly.type
_entity_poly.pdbx_seq_one_letter_code
_entity_poly.pdbx_strand_id
1 'polypeptide(L)'
;PISDGALREILQRALAGTGIRGHDGQPLVFTPHDFRRIFVTDAVLNGLPPHIAQVICGHRDISTTMGYKAIYPAEAIEAHRAFI
;
A
#
# COMPACT_ATOMS: atom_id res chain seq x y z
N PRO A 1 26.49 -4.90 1.04
CA PRO A 1 25.06 -4.86 0.64
C PRO A 1 24.31 -6.05 1.24
N ILE A 2 23.06 -5.86 1.68
CA ILE A 2 22.20 -6.96 2.14
C ILE A 2 21.58 -7.62 0.89
N SER A 3 21.57 -8.96 0.82
CA SER A 3 20.94 -9.69 -0.28
C SER A 3 19.42 -9.77 -0.11
N ASP A 4 18.69 -9.95 -1.21
CA ASP A 4 17.23 -10.10 -1.17
C ASP A 4 16.79 -11.30 -0.33
N GLY A 5 17.57 -12.39 -0.37
CA GLY A 5 17.34 -13.57 0.47
C GLY A 5 17.49 -13.25 1.95
N ALA A 6 18.56 -12.55 2.33
CA ALA A 6 18.79 -12.13 3.70
C ALA A 6 17.70 -11.16 4.18
N LEU A 7 17.27 -10.21 3.34
CA LEU A 7 16.18 -9.29 3.66
C LEU A 7 14.86 -10.04 3.90
N ARG A 8 14.56 -11.05 3.08
CA ARG A 8 13.37 -11.90 3.24
C ARG A 8 13.39 -12.67 4.56
N GLU A 9 14.52 -13.27 4.93
CA GLU A 9 14.66 -13.98 6.20
C GLU A 9 14.49 -13.05 7.40
N ILE A 10 15.13 -11.87 7.36
CA ILE A 10 14.99 -10.86 8.41
C ILE A 10 13.52 -10.46 8.57
N LEU A 11 12.83 -10.21 7.45
CA LEU A 11 11.42 -9.84 7.46
C LEU A 11 10.54 -10.96 8.02
N GLN A 12 10.73 -12.21 7.60
CA GLN A 12 9.97 -13.34 8.10
C GLN A 12 10.16 -13.55 9.60
N ARG A 13 11.40 -13.40 10.11
CA ARG A 13 11.68 -13.47 11.55
C ARG A 13 10.99 -12.34 12.32
N ALA A 14 11.02 -11.11 11.80
CA ALA A 14 10.34 -9.98 12.41
C ALA A 14 8.82 -10.21 12.49
N LEU A 15 8.20 -10.69 11.40
CA LEU A 15 6.76 -11.02 11.37
C LEU A 15 6.41 -12.13 12.36
N ALA A 16 7.20 -13.20 12.41
CA ALA A 16 6.99 -14.29 13.37
C ALA A 16 7.04 -13.78 14.82
N GLY A 17 7.95 -12.84 15.12
CA GLY A 17 8.07 -12.20 16.43
C GLY A 17 6.85 -11.37 16.85
N THR A 18 6.00 -10.93 15.91
CA THR A 18 4.78 -10.18 16.24
C THR A 18 3.65 -11.05 16.80
N GLY A 19 3.69 -12.37 16.56
CA GLY A 19 2.61 -13.28 16.91
C GLY A 19 1.30 -13.08 16.13
N ILE A 20 1.24 -12.12 15.19
CA ILE A 20 0.06 -11.83 14.38
C ILE A 20 -0.17 -12.99 13.38
N ARG A 21 -1.42 -13.42 13.27
CA ARG A 21 -1.86 -14.49 12.37
C ARG A 21 -2.91 -13.97 11.40
N GLY A 22 -2.96 -14.60 10.23
CA GLY A 22 -4.02 -14.41 9.26
C GLY A 22 -5.38 -14.90 9.76
N HIS A 23 -6.42 -14.60 9.00
CA HIS A 23 -7.81 -15.03 9.28
C HIS A 23 -7.98 -16.56 9.31
N ASP A 24 -7.08 -17.29 8.68
CA ASP A 24 -6.98 -18.75 8.63
C ASP A 24 -6.11 -19.33 9.78
N GLY A 25 -5.65 -18.48 10.69
CA GLY A 25 -4.76 -18.84 11.79
C GLY A 25 -3.30 -19.08 11.37
N GLN A 26 -2.95 -18.92 10.10
CA GLN A 26 -1.57 -19.12 9.64
C GLN A 26 -0.70 -17.88 9.92
N PRO A 27 0.64 -18.05 10.06
CA PRO A 27 1.54 -16.90 10.18
C PRO A 27 1.43 -15.96 8.96
N LEU A 28 1.55 -14.66 9.20
CA LEU A 28 1.61 -13.70 8.10
C LEU A 28 2.90 -13.88 7.28
N VAL A 29 2.75 -13.94 5.96
CA VAL A 29 3.88 -13.98 5.02
C VAL A 29 3.83 -12.71 4.18
N PHE A 30 4.67 -11.73 4.50
CA PHE A 30 4.86 -10.54 3.67
C PHE A 30 6.20 -10.58 2.94
N THR A 31 6.21 -9.90 1.79
CA THR A 31 7.41 -9.51 1.05
C THR A 31 7.72 -8.04 1.31
N PRO A 32 8.95 -7.57 1.04
CA PRO A 32 9.25 -6.14 1.08
C PRO A 32 8.33 -5.29 0.21
N HIS A 33 7.85 -5.85 -0.92
CA HIS A 33 6.94 -5.14 -1.81
C HIS A 33 5.56 -4.88 -1.18
N ASP A 34 5.09 -5.75 -0.28
CA ASP A 34 3.79 -5.58 0.37
C ASP A 34 3.76 -4.35 1.28
N PHE A 35 4.88 -4.01 1.94
CA PHE A 35 4.99 -2.77 2.72
C PHE A 35 4.88 -1.53 1.84
N ARG A 36 5.45 -1.56 0.64
CA ARG A 36 5.30 -0.48 -0.33
C ARG A 36 3.83 -0.34 -0.77
N ARG A 37 3.13 -1.45 -1.00
CA ARG A 37 1.69 -1.47 -1.36
C ARG A 37 0.82 -0.92 -0.23
N ILE A 38 1.09 -1.31 1.01
CA ILE A 38 0.38 -0.81 2.20
C ILE A 38 0.59 0.70 2.32
N PHE A 39 1.84 1.17 2.23
CA PHE A 39 2.18 2.59 2.31
C PHE A 39 1.41 3.44 1.30
N VAL A 40 1.44 3.08 0.01
CA VAL A 40 0.79 3.89 -1.03
C VAL A 40 -0.74 3.86 -0.91
N THR A 41 -1.31 2.73 -0.50
CA THR A 41 -2.76 2.61 -0.24
C THR A 41 -3.17 3.53 0.89
N ASP A 42 -2.49 3.45 2.04
CA ASP A 42 -2.80 4.25 3.22
C ASP A 42 -2.63 5.74 2.93
N ALA A 43 -1.53 6.14 2.27
CA ALA A 43 -1.30 7.53 1.93
C ALA A 43 -2.40 8.12 1.03
N VAL A 44 -2.80 7.39 -0.01
CA VAL A 44 -3.85 7.84 -0.95
C VAL A 44 -5.24 7.88 -0.28
N LEU A 45 -5.56 6.91 0.57
CA LEU A 45 -6.81 6.90 1.32
C LEU A 45 -6.89 8.05 2.35
N ASN A 46 -5.75 8.45 2.94
CA ASN A 46 -5.66 9.57 3.87
C ASN A 46 -5.42 10.93 3.18
N GLY A 47 -5.76 11.04 1.89
CA GLY A 47 -5.83 12.32 1.19
C GLY A 47 -4.55 12.74 0.46
N LEU A 48 -3.51 11.91 0.39
CA LEU A 48 -2.38 12.20 -0.48
C LEU A 48 -2.84 12.18 -1.95
N PRO A 49 -2.67 13.28 -2.71
CA PRO A 49 -3.05 13.30 -4.12
C PRO A 49 -2.31 12.21 -4.93
N PRO A 50 -2.99 11.46 -5.81
CA PRO A 50 -2.37 10.35 -6.54
C PRO A 50 -1.13 10.73 -7.36
N HIS A 51 -1.05 11.94 -7.90
CA HIS A 51 0.13 12.40 -8.64
C HIS A 51 1.36 12.64 -7.72
N ILE A 52 1.17 13.01 -6.46
CA ILE A 52 2.26 13.12 -5.47
C ILE A 52 2.70 11.71 -5.04
N ALA A 53 1.74 10.83 -4.75
CA ALA A 53 2.00 9.43 -4.43
C ALA A 53 2.79 8.72 -5.55
N GLN A 54 2.48 9.04 -6.82
CA GLN A 54 3.22 8.57 -7.99
C GLN A 54 4.70 8.97 -7.97
N VAL A 55 4.99 10.24 -7.66
CA VAL A 55 6.37 10.75 -7.57
C VAL A 55 7.13 10.08 -6.43
N ILE A 56 6.54 9.98 -5.24
CA ILE A 56 7.15 9.30 -4.08
C ILE A 56 7.47 7.85 -4.40
N CYS A 57 6.55 7.15 -5.08
CA CYS A 57 6.76 5.78 -5.48
C CYS A 57 7.72 5.65 -6.67
N GLY A 58 7.97 6.70 -7.45
CA GLY A 58 8.73 6.62 -8.69
C GLY A 58 8.01 5.79 -9.76
N HIS A 59 6.68 5.86 -9.82
CA HIS A 59 5.91 5.19 -10.86
C HIS A 59 5.99 5.98 -12.17
N ARG A 60 6.35 5.29 -13.27
CA ARG A 60 6.42 5.88 -14.60
C ARG A 60 5.05 6.30 -15.14
N ASP A 61 4.02 5.54 -14.78
CA ASP A 61 2.64 5.76 -15.21
C ASP A 61 1.74 5.94 -13.99
N ILE A 62 0.89 6.98 -14.02
CA ILE A 62 -0.08 7.28 -12.98
C ILE A 62 -1.09 6.14 -12.79
N SER A 63 -1.38 5.35 -13.83
CA SER A 63 -2.27 4.19 -13.76
C SER A 63 -1.84 3.19 -12.68
N THR A 64 -0.53 3.03 -12.45
CA THR A 64 0.02 2.17 -11.39
C THR A 64 -0.34 2.70 -10.00
N THR A 65 -0.36 4.02 -9.82
CA THR A 65 -0.76 4.64 -8.55
C THR A 65 -2.27 4.65 -8.38
N MET A 66 -3.03 4.87 -9.45
CA MET A 66 -4.49 4.90 -9.40
C MET A 66 -5.10 3.57 -8.98
N GLY A 67 -4.39 2.45 -9.17
CA GLY A 67 -4.81 1.15 -8.63
C GLY A 67 -4.95 1.10 -7.10
N TYR A 68 -4.39 2.07 -6.37
CA TYR A 68 -4.49 2.20 -4.92
C TYR A 68 -5.56 3.21 -4.47
N LYS A 69 -6.18 3.95 -5.40
CA LYS A 69 -7.30 4.86 -5.10
C LYS A 69 -8.62 4.10 -5.23
N ALA A 70 -9.16 3.65 -4.10
CA ALA A 70 -10.56 3.22 -4.07
C ALA A 70 -11.45 4.46 -4.20
N ILE A 71 -12.30 4.50 -5.23
CA ILE A 71 -13.34 5.54 -5.38
C ILE A 71 -14.64 4.95 -4.86
N TYR A 72 -15.15 5.52 -3.77
CA TYR A 72 -16.44 5.14 -3.20
C TYR A 72 -17.56 6.03 -3.77
N PRO A 73 -18.82 5.54 -3.88
CA PRO A 73 -19.92 6.34 -4.42
C PRO A 73 -20.10 7.70 -3.74
N ALA A 74 -19.87 7.78 -2.42
CA ALA A 74 -19.93 9.03 -1.68
C ALA A 74 -18.89 10.05 -2.17
N GLU A 75 -17.66 9.62 -2.44
CA GLU A 75 -16.60 10.50 -2.94
C GLU A 75 -16.93 11.05 -4.33
N ALA A 76 -17.53 10.22 -5.21
CA ALA A 76 -17.99 10.66 -6.51
C ALA A 76 -19.13 11.69 -6.41
N ILE A 77 -20.08 11.47 -5.50
CA ILE A 77 -21.20 12.39 -5.24
C ILE A 77 -20.69 13.73 -4.71
N GLU A 78 -19.81 13.71 -3.72
CA GLU A 78 -19.26 14.94 -3.13
C GLU A 78 -18.38 15.71 -4.12
N ALA A 79 -17.58 15.01 -4.93
CA ALA A 79 -16.81 15.65 -6.01
C ALA A 79 -17.73 16.32 -7.04
N HIS A 80 -18.85 15.69 -7.40
CA HIS A 80 -19.84 16.29 -8.30
C HIS A 80 -20.52 17.51 -7.66
N ARG A 81 -20.90 17.43 -6.39
CA ARG A 81 -21.50 18.55 -5.65
C ARG A 81 -20.57 19.73 -5.51
N ALA A 82 -19.29 19.50 -5.24
CA ALA A 82 -18.29 20.56 -5.13
C ALA A 82 -18.02 21.28 -6.46
N PHE A 83 -18.40 20.68 -7.59
CA PHE A 83 -18.20 21.24 -8.92
C PHE A 83 -19.31 22.19 -9.37
N ILE A 84 -20.55 22.01 -8.88
CA ILE A 84 -21.74 22.83 -9.23
C ILE A 84 -21.96 23.98 -8.23
#